data_AF-A0A081DFH0-F1
#
_entry.id   AF-A0A081DFH0-F1
#
_cell.length_a   1.000
_cell.length_b   1.000
_cell.length_c   1.000
_cell.angle_alpha   90.00
_cell.angle_beta   90.00
_cell.angle_gamma   90.00
#
_symmetry.space_group_name_H-M   'P 1'
#
loop_
_entity.id
_entity.type
_entity.pdbx_description
1 polymer ?
#
loop_
_entity_poly.entity_id
_entity_poly.type
_entity_poly.pdbx_seq_one_letter_code
_entity_poly.pdbx_strand_id
1 'polypeptide(L)'
;MAVGRLDEQSEGLLIITTDGQLSHHINKSGKVDKEYAALVDGLITDKAITQLQNGVTISINGSTYDTKPCQVQKPHQTPDLPETKQKIRDERHGPTSWVNVTLSEGKFRQVRKMTGVVGFPTLRLARVRIGPYNIDSLKNQEVIEISDQEIRSLLFYDY
;
A
#
# COMPACT_ATOMS: atom_id res chain seq x y z
N MET A 1 -15.09 -12.05 6.40
CA MET A 1 -14.79 -10.64 6.74
C MET A 1 -13.53 -10.19 6.00
N ALA A 2 -13.47 -8.93 5.58
CA ALA A 2 -12.27 -8.38 4.97
C ALA A 2 -11.18 -8.13 6.02
N VAL A 3 -9.93 -8.48 5.69
CA VAL A 3 -8.77 -8.19 6.53
C VAL A 3 -8.28 -6.78 6.23
N GLY A 4 -8.70 -5.86 7.09
CA GLY A 4 -8.44 -4.44 6.91
C GLY A 4 -9.37 -3.85 5.84
N ARG A 5 -8.95 -2.74 5.24
CA ARG A 5 -9.77 -2.00 4.26
C ARG A 5 -8.89 -1.49 3.11
N LEU A 6 -9.50 -1.37 1.94
CA LEU A 6 -9.03 -0.52 0.86
C LEU A 6 -10.00 0.67 0.79
N ASP A 7 -9.48 1.87 0.56
CA ASP A 7 -10.33 3.02 0.26
C ASP A 7 -11.02 2.80 -1.10
N GLU A 8 -12.16 3.43 -1.33
CA GLU A 8 -12.93 3.29 -2.59
C GLU A 8 -12.09 3.57 -3.85
N GLN A 9 -11.18 4.54 -3.76
CA GLN A 9 -10.24 4.91 -4.84
C GLN A 9 -8.91 4.16 -4.75
N SER A 10 -8.83 3.09 -3.98
CA SER A 10 -7.65 2.23 -3.88
C SER A 10 -7.98 0.85 -4.40
N GLU A 11 -7.00 0.21 -5.02
CA GLU A 11 -7.15 -1.10 -5.65
C GLU A 11 -6.10 -2.08 -5.09
N GLY A 12 -6.15 -3.32 -5.55
CA GLY A 12 -5.14 -4.33 -5.25
C GLY A 12 -5.59 -5.39 -4.24
N LEU A 13 -4.61 -6.06 -3.64
CA LEU A 13 -4.80 -7.28 -2.86
C LEU A 13 -5.68 -7.04 -1.61
N LEU A 14 -6.66 -7.92 -1.41
CA LEU A 14 -7.51 -7.95 -0.22
C LEU A 14 -7.68 -9.39 0.25
N ILE A 15 -7.29 -9.67 1.49
CA ILE A 15 -7.53 -10.97 2.12
C ILE A 15 -8.94 -10.95 2.72
N ILE A 16 -9.69 -12.03 2.50
CA ILE A 16 -11.00 -12.27 3.10
C ILE A 16 -10.90 -13.57 3.90
N THR A 17 -11.34 -13.55 5.16
CA THR A 17 -11.29 -14.71 6.05
C THR A 17 -12.51 -14.77 6.95
N THR A 18 -12.87 -15.94 7.46
CA THR A 18 -13.85 -16.09 8.55
C THR A 18 -13.19 -16.10 9.93
N ASP A 19 -11.85 -16.14 10.02
CA ASP A 19 -11.09 -16.13 11.27
C ASP A 19 -10.78 -14.70 11.75
N GLY A 20 -11.40 -14.31 12.87
CA GLY A 20 -11.18 -13.01 13.51
C GLY A 20 -9.78 -12.83 14.08
N GLN A 21 -9.10 -13.89 14.52
CA GLN A 21 -7.73 -13.82 15.05
C GLN A 21 -6.72 -13.53 13.95
N LEU A 22 -6.83 -14.23 12.81
CA LEU A 22 -6.04 -13.95 11.61
C LEU A 22 -6.22 -12.50 11.15
N SER A 23 -7.48 -12.05 11.05
CA SER A 23 -7.78 -10.67 10.69
C SER A 23 -7.15 -9.66 11.66
N HIS A 24 -7.25 -9.91 12.97
CA HIS A 24 -6.64 -9.04 13.98
C HIS A 24 -5.12 -9.01 13.86
N HIS A 25 -4.47 -10.16 13.69
CA HIS A 25 -3.01 -10.27 13.58
C HIS A 25 -2.45 -9.49 12.38
N ILE A 26 -3.06 -9.65 11.20
CA ILE A 26 -2.62 -8.92 9.99
C ILE A 26 -2.83 -7.40 10.11
N ASN A 27 -3.89 -6.98 10.80
CA ASN A 27 -4.20 -5.56 10.99
C ASN A 27 -3.40 -4.90 12.11
N LYS A 28 -2.81 -5.69 13.02
CA LYS A 28 -2.01 -5.17 14.13
C LYS A 28 -0.74 -4.51 13.59
N SER A 29 -0.51 -3.25 13.97
CA SER A 29 0.69 -2.52 13.56
C SER A 29 1.95 -3.24 14.03
N GLY A 30 2.95 -3.32 13.15
CA GLY A 30 4.25 -3.94 13.40
C GLY A 30 4.25 -5.46 13.25
N LYS A 31 3.16 -6.08 12.77
CA LYS A 31 3.08 -7.54 12.59
C LYS A 31 3.18 -7.98 11.15
N VAL A 32 2.44 -7.34 10.24
CA VAL A 32 2.42 -7.72 8.83
C VAL A 32 2.55 -6.48 7.97
N ASP A 33 3.64 -6.44 7.21
CA ASP A 33 3.93 -5.38 6.26
C ASP A 33 2.98 -5.40 5.08
N LYS A 34 2.70 -4.21 4.55
CA LYS A 34 1.83 -4.01 3.39
C LYS A 34 2.58 -3.11 2.42
N GLU A 35 2.72 -3.56 1.19
CA GLU A 35 3.39 -2.80 0.14
C GLU A 35 2.36 -2.22 -0.81
N TYR A 36 2.58 -0.95 -1.15
CA TYR A 36 1.74 -0.18 -2.03
C TYR A 36 2.56 0.36 -3.18
N ALA A 37 2.08 0.15 -4.40
CA ALA A 37 2.52 0.88 -5.57
C ALA A 37 1.65 2.14 -5.71
N ALA A 38 2.29 3.30 -5.65
CA ALA A 38 1.64 4.60 -5.81
C ALA A 38 2.14 5.30 -7.06
N LEU A 39 1.23 5.64 -7.98
CA LEU A 39 1.51 6.56 -9.06
C LEU A 39 1.31 7.97 -8.51
N VAL A 40 2.35 8.79 -8.56
CA VAL A 40 2.32 10.16 -8.04
C VAL A 40 2.42 11.18 -9.16
N ASP A 41 1.86 12.36 -8.88
CA ASP A 41 2.01 13.56 -9.70
C ASP A 41 3.44 14.08 -9.61
N GLY A 42 4.15 14.13 -10.74
CA GLY A 42 5.53 14.56 -10.85
C GLY A 42 6.54 13.41 -10.81
N LEU A 43 7.81 13.76 -11.05
CA LEU A 43 8.95 12.85 -10.90
C LEU A 43 9.44 12.90 -9.46
N ILE A 44 9.14 11.87 -8.67
CA ILE A 44 9.50 11.85 -7.26
C ILE A 44 11.02 11.93 -7.07
N THR A 45 11.46 12.88 -6.25
CA THR A 45 12.88 13.14 -6.00
C THR A 45 13.42 12.22 -4.92
N ASP A 46 14.73 11.98 -4.93
CA ASP A 46 15.37 11.16 -3.90
C ASP A 46 15.27 11.83 -2.52
N LYS A 47 15.27 13.17 -2.47
CA LYS A 47 14.98 13.94 -1.24
C LYS A 47 13.60 13.61 -0.68
N ALA A 48 12.56 13.58 -1.52
CA ALA A 48 11.22 13.23 -1.09
C ALA A 48 11.12 11.77 -0.62
N ILE A 49 11.82 10.85 -1.30
CA ILE A 49 11.92 9.45 -0.87
C ILE A 49 12.56 9.37 0.52
N THR A 50 13.70 10.03 0.75
CA THR A 50 14.36 10.04 2.06
C THR A 50 13.47 10.65 3.15
N GLN A 51 12.70 11.70 2.84
CA GLN A 51 11.72 12.25 3.77
C GLN A 51 10.66 11.22 4.15
N LEU A 52 10.08 10.52 3.17
CA LEU A 52 9.10 9.47 3.43
C LEU A 52 9.69 8.31 4.23
N GLN A 53 10.94 7.91 3.93
CA GLN A 53 11.64 6.84 4.66
C GLN A 53 11.85 7.17 6.13
N ASN A 54 12.17 8.42 6.46
CA ASN A 54 12.38 8.88 7.83
C ASN A 54 11.08 9.13 8.61
N GLY A 55 9.94 9.10 7.92
CA GLY A 55 8.63 9.45 8.48
C GLY A 55 8.30 10.93 8.28
N VAL A 56 7.01 11.22 8.11
CA VAL A 56 6.48 12.56 7.85
C VAL A 56 5.24 12.82 8.71
N THR A 57 4.99 14.08 9.03
CA THR A 57 3.77 14.48 9.74
C THR A 57 2.59 14.55 8.77
N ILE A 58 1.52 13.82 9.07
CA ILE A 58 0.27 13.80 8.29
C ILE A 58 -0.93 14.13 9.19
N SER A 59 -2.03 14.62 8.60
CA SER A 59 -3.28 14.84 9.33
C SER A 59 -4.13 13.57 9.39
N ILE A 60 -4.50 13.12 10.57
CA ILE A 60 -5.40 11.98 10.83
C ILE A 60 -6.54 12.48 11.72
N ASN A 61 -7.78 12.42 11.23
CA ASN A 61 -8.99 12.78 11.98
C ASN A 61 -8.92 14.16 12.65
N GLY A 62 -8.29 15.15 12.00
CA GLY A 62 -8.15 16.51 12.53
C GLY A 62 -6.94 16.72 13.45
N SER A 63 -6.17 15.69 13.77
CA SER A 63 -4.93 15.79 14.55
C SER A 63 -3.70 15.48 13.67
N THR A 64 -2.53 15.98 14.07
CA THR A 64 -1.26 15.60 13.44
C THR A 64 -0.81 14.23 13.92
N TYR A 65 -0.14 13.49 13.05
CA TYR A 65 0.44 12.19 13.33
C TYR A 65 1.76 12.05 12.60
N ASP A 66 2.83 11.71 13.32
CA ASP A 66 4.13 11.41 12.72
C ASP A 66 4.15 9.93 12.33
N THR A 67 4.33 9.67 11.04
CA THR A 67 4.41 8.29 10.55
C THR A 67 5.69 7.62 11.02
N LYS A 68 5.63 6.31 11.22
CA LYS A 68 6.85 5.54 11.49
C LYS A 68 7.78 5.59 10.27
N PRO A 69 9.10 5.48 10.47
CA PRO A 69 10.02 5.19 9.39
C PRO A 69 9.56 3.96 8.60
N CYS A 70 9.72 4.01 7.29
CA CYS A 70 9.21 2.99 6.39
C CYS A 70 10.11 2.78 5.18
N GLN A 71 9.92 1.69 4.44
CA GLN A 71 10.68 1.47 3.21
C GLN A 71 9.97 2.16 2.06
N VAL A 72 10.71 2.99 1.33
CA VAL A 72 10.22 3.69 0.15
C VAL A 72 11.28 3.65 -0.93
N GLN A 73 10.89 3.29 -2.15
CA GLN A 73 11.81 3.19 -3.28
C GLN A 73 11.10 3.40 -4.60
N LYS A 74 11.85 3.83 -5.63
CA LYS A 74 11.38 3.77 -7.01
C LYS A 74 11.33 2.29 -7.42
N PRO A 75 10.26 1.80 -8.04
CA PRO A 75 10.23 0.43 -8.49
C PRO A 75 11.22 0.24 -9.65
N HIS A 76 11.82 -0.95 -9.74
CA HIS A 76 12.74 -1.30 -10.83
C HIS A 76 12.05 -1.32 -12.19
N GLN A 77 10.76 -1.63 -12.21
CA GLN A 77 9.92 -1.68 -13.39
C GLN A 77 8.55 -1.09 -13.07
N THR A 78 7.81 -0.67 -14.09
CA THR A 78 6.40 -0.30 -13.93
C THR A 78 5.63 -1.49 -13.34
N PRO A 79 4.83 -1.29 -12.28
CA PRO A 79 3.99 -2.34 -11.72
C PRO A 79 3.05 -2.93 -12.79
N ASP A 80 3.00 -4.26 -12.89
CA ASP A 80 2.06 -4.96 -13.76
C ASP A 80 0.69 -4.98 -13.09
N LEU A 81 -0.03 -3.87 -13.23
CA LEU A 81 -1.36 -3.70 -12.67
C LEU A 81 -2.40 -3.70 -13.79
N PRO A 82 -3.57 -4.34 -13.57
CA PRO A 82 -4.66 -4.30 -14.52
C PRO A 82 -5.07 -2.86 -14.91
N GLU A 83 -5.78 -2.69 -16.03
CA GLU A 83 -6.35 -1.39 -16.38
C GLU A 83 -7.19 -0.84 -15.22
N THR A 84 -6.91 0.40 -14.84
CA THR A 84 -7.66 1.05 -13.77
C THR A 84 -8.97 1.61 -14.30
N LYS A 85 -10.04 1.47 -13.51
CA LYS A 85 -11.32 2.15 -13.80
C LYS A 85 -11.28 3.64 -13.45
N GLN A 86 -10.25 4.09 -12.75
CA GLN A 86 -10.10 5.48 -12.34
C GLN A 86 -9.63 6.32 -13.51
N LYS A 87 -10.26 7.48 -13.71
CA LYS A 87 -9.75 8.48 -14.66
C LYS A 87 -8.46 9.07 -14.08
N ILE A 88 -7.33 8.53 -14.50
CA ILE A 88 -6.05 9.20 -14.34
C ILE A 88 -6.02 10.33 -15.36
N ARG A 89 -5.61 11.52 -14.91
CA ARG A 89 -5.49 12.69 -15.78
C ARG A 89 -4.55 12.41 -16.96
N ASP A 90 -4.77 13.14 -18.06
CA ASP A 90 -4.01 13.02 -19.31
C ASP A 90 -2.55 13.50 -19.17
N GLU A 91 -1.66 13.02 -20.03
CA GLU A 91 -0.21 13.29 -20.05
C GLU A 91 0.14 14.78 -20.20
N ARG A 92 -0.80 15.56 -20.71
CA ARG A 92 -0.69 17.03 -20.86
C ARG A 92 -0.53 17.76 -19.53
N HIS A 93 -0.86 17.12 -18.41
CA HIS A 93 -0.80 17.69 -17.07
C HIS A 93 0.55 17.47 -16.35
N GLY A 94 1.58 17.07 -17.10
CA GLY A 94 2.94 16.90 -16.60
C GLY A 94 3.29 15.44 -16.30
N PRO A 95 4.56 15.17 -15.95
CA PRO A 95 5.04 13.81 -15.75
C PRO A 95 4.40 13.15 -14.53
N THR A 96 4.43 11.82 -14.52
CA THR A 96 4.07 11.01 -13.36
C THR A 96 5.16 10.00 -13.11
N SER A 97 5.25 9.49 -11.88
CA SER A 97 6.22 8.45 -11.53
C SER A 97 5.65 7.49 -10.50
N TRP A 98 6.16 6.27 -10.50
CA TRP A 98 5.80 5.26 -9.50
C TRP A 98 6.73 5.30 -8.31
N VAL A 99 6.18 5.00 -7.14
CA VAL A 99 6.91 4.77 -5.89
C VAL A 99 6.28 3.60 -5.14
N ASN A 100 7.12 2.69 -4.64
CA ASN A 100 6.70 1.64 -3.73
C ASN A 100 6.86 2.14 -2.29
N VAL A 101 5.83 1.92 -1.47
CA VAL A 101 5.79 2.28 -0.05
C VAL A 101 5.38 1.05 0.75
N THR A 102 6.27 0.57 1.62
CA THR A 102 5.99 -0.55 2.52
C THR A 102 5.73 -0.05 3.93
N LEU A 103 4.53 -0.28 4.43
CA LEU A 103 4.09 0.16 5.76
C LEU A 103 3.83 -1.03 6.68
N SER A 104 4.30 -0.90 7.92
CA SER A 104 3.96 -1.77 9.04
C SER A 104 2.80 -1.20 9.89
N GLU A 105 2.18 -0.12 9.44
CA GLU A 105 1.01 0.52 10.05
C GLU A 105 -0.06 0.81 9.00
N GLY A 106 -1.28 1.11 9.46
CA GLY A 106 -2.44 1.29 8.59
C GLY A 106 -3.33 2.45 9.03
N LYS A 107 -2.85 3.69 8.90
CA LYS A 107 -3.67 4.88 9.16
C LYS A 107 -4.56 5.23 7.96
N PHE A 108 -5.65 5.95 8.22
CA PHE A 108 -6.61 6.33 7.18
C PHE A 108 -5.95 7.17 6.07
N ARG A 109 -5.98 6.66 4.83
CA ARG A 109 -5.37 7.25 3.62
C ARG A 109 -3.88 7.57 3.78
N GLN A 110 -3.16 6.79 4.58
CA GLN A 110 -1.78 7.09 4.99
C GLN A 110 -0.86 7.39 3.81
N VAL A 111 -0.74 6.47 2.84
CA VAL A 111 0.14 6.65 1.66
C VAL A 111 -0.21 7.94 0.91
N ARG A 112 -1.50 8.17 0.62
CA ARG A 112 -1.96 9.36 -0.11
C ARG A 112 -1.60 10.67 0.61
N LYS A 113 -1.68 10.67 1.94
CA LYS A 113 -1.31 11.83 2.76
C LYS A 113 0.20 12.02 2.81
N MET A 114 0.95 10.94 2.98
CA MET A 114 2.41 10.96 3.01
C MET A 114 2.98 11.51 1.71
N THR A 115 2.57 11.00 0.55
CA THR A 115 3.09 11.52 -0.72
C THR A 115 2.63 12.96 -0.98
N GLY A 116 1.41 13.32 -0.55
CA GLY A 116 0.90 14.68 -0.63
C GLY A 116 1.73 15.72 0.14
N VAL A 117 2.14 15.41 1.38
CA VAL A 117 2.91 16.36 2.21
C VAL A 117 4.35 16.58 1.70
N VAL A 118 4.92 15.61 0.97
CA VAL A 118 6.22 15.78 0.29
C VAL A 118 6.10 16.38 -1.11
N GLY A 119 4.90 16.81 -1.52
CA GLY A 119 4.67 17.52 -2.78
C GLY A 119 4.37 16.64 -3.99
N PHE A 120 4.12 15.34 -3.80
CA PHE A 120 3.83 14.37 -4.86
C PHE A 120 2.47 13.67 -4.63
N PRO A 121 1.33 14.36 -4.83
CA PRO A 121 0.00 13.77 -4.61
C PRO A 121 -0.19 12.44 -5.33
N THR A 122 -0.79 11.46 -4.65
CA THR A 122 -1.07 10.14 -5.25
C THR A 122 -2.24 10.21 -6.23
N LEU A 123 -2.01 9.81 -7.48
CA LEU A 123 -2.99 9.69 -8.56
C LEU A 123 -3.66 8.30 -8.58
N ARG A 124 -2.87 7.23 -8.47
CA ARG A 124 -3.32 5.83 -8.41
C ARG A 124 -2.65 5.12 -7.25
N LEU A 125 -3.38 4.26 -6.54
CA LEU A 125 -2.84 3.52 -5.40
C LEU A 125 -3.30 2.06 -5.45
N ALA A 126 -2.35 1.15 -5.55
CA ALA A 126 -2.60 -0.28 -5.51
C ALA A 126 -1.83 -0.92 -4.35
N ARG A 127 -2.51 -1.70 -3.51
CA ARG A 127 -1.82 -2.58 -2.55
C ARG A 127 -1.35 -3.83 -3.29
N VAL A 128 -0.05 -3.98 -3.45
CA VAL A 128 0.55 -5.06 -4.23
C VAL A 128 1.00 -6.23 -3.36
N ARG A 129 1.18 -6.03 -2.06
CA ARG A 129 1.62 -7.10 -1.15
C ARG A 129 1.03 -7.00 0.24
N ILE A 130 0.73 -8.14 0.86
CA ILE A 130 0.42 -8.28 2.28
C ILE A 130 1.26 -9.43 2.83
N GLY A 131 2.26 -9.13 3.66
CA GLY A 131 3.21 -10.12 4.15
C GLY A 131 3.91 -10.83 2.98
N PRO A 132 3.82 -12.16 2.87
CA PRO A 132 4.41 -12.93 1.78
C PRO A 132 3.55 -12.99 0.50
N TYR A 133 2.29 -12.55 0.55
CA TYR A 133 1.38 -12.64 -0.59
C TYR A 133 1.49 -11.41 -1.49
N ASN A 134 1.82 -11.62 -2.76
CA ASN A 134 1.93 -10.59 -3.79
C ASN A 134 0.73 -10.67 -4.76
N ILE A 135 0.33 -9.54 -5.34
CA ILE A 135 -0.67 -9.43 -6.38
C ILE A 135 -0.23 -10.06 -7.72
N ASP A 136 1.08 -10.15 -7.98
CA ASP A 136 1.62 -10.70 -9.23
C ASP A 136 1.21 -12.17 -9.46
N SER A 137 0.78 -12.87 -8.40
CA SER A 137 0.24 -14.24 -8.51
C SER A 137 -1.24 -14.28 -8.91
N LEU A 138 -1.89 -13.14 -9.17
CA LEU A 138 -3.33 -13.03 -9.42
C LEU A 138 -3.63 -12.25 -10.70
N LYS A 139 -4.56 -12.78 -11.50
CA LYS A 139 -5.20 -12.03 -12.59
C LYS A 139 -6.22 -11.04 -12.02
N ASN A 140 -6.61 -10.06 -12.84
CA ASN A 140 -7.61 -9.08 -12.46
C ASN A 140 -8.92 -9.74 -12.01
N GLN A 141 -9.41 -9.39 -10.81
CA GLN A 141 -10.63 -9.94 -10.18
C GLN A 141 -10.57 -11.44 -9.86
N GLU A 142 -9.38 -12.05 -9.92
CA GLU A 142 -9.20 -13.43 -9.50
C GLU A 142 -9.26 -13.55 -7.98
N VAL A 143 -9.84 -14.66 -7.52
CA VAL A 143 -9.88 -15.02 -6.10
C VAL A 143 -9.26 -16.41 -5.98
N ILE A 144 -8.19 -16.51 -5.22
CA ILE A 144 -7.53 -17.77 -4.91
C ILE A 144 -7.79 -18.09 -3.43
N GLU A 145 -8.22 -19.32 -3.17
CA GLU A 145 -8.34 -19.84 -1.81
C GLU A 145 -6.95 -20.25 -1.29
N ILE A 146 -6.65 -19.84 -0.06
CA ILE A 146 -5.39 -20.16 0.63
C ILE A 146 -5.76 -21.05 1.81
N SER A 147 -5.04 -22.15 1.99
CA SER A 147 -5.31 -23.07 3.11
C SER A 147 -4.99 -22.41 4.46
N ASP A 148 -5.75 -22.76 5.51
CA ASP A 148 -5.53 -22.22 6.86
C ASP A 148 -4.12 -22.56 7.38
N GLN A 149 -3.61 -23.76 7.05
CA GLN A 149 -2.27 -24.18 7.44
C GLN A 149 -1.18 -23.30 6.80
N GLU A 150 -1.32 -22.98 5.51
CA GLU A 150 -0.37 -22.17 4.76
C GLU A 150 -0.36 -20.71 5.24
N ILE A 151 -1.55 -20.10 5.42
CA ILE A 151 -1.61 -18.71 5.87
C ILE A 151 -1.11 -18.56 7.31
N ARG A 152 -1.33 -19.58 8.15
CA ARG A 152 -0.80 -19.59 9.50
C ARG A 152 0.70 -19.77 9.53
N SER A 153 1.26 -20.72 8.76
CA SER A 153 2.70 -20.93 8.71
C SER A 153 3.43 -19.66 8.25
N LEU A 154 2.91 -19.00 7.23
CA LEU A 154 3.56 -17.84 6.62
C LEU A 154 3.37 -16.52 7.38
N LEU A 155 2.31 -16.37 8.20
CA LEU A 155 2.04 -15.11 8.91
C LEU A 155 2.26 -15.18 10.42
N PHE A 156 2.27 -16.37 11.02
CA PHE A 156 2.43 -16.53 12.48
C PHE A 156 3.75 -17.17 12.92
N TYR A 157 4.45 -17.89 12.04
CA TYR A 157 5.67 -18.63 12.43
C TYR A 157 6.99 -17.96 12.02
N ASP A 158 6.96 -16.74 11.49
CA ASP A 158 8.14 -15.87 11.48
C ASP A 158 8.32 -15.24 12.88
N TYR A 159 8.82 -16.01 13.86
CA TYR A 159 9.56 -15.57 15.06
C TYR A 159 10.17 -16.77 15.81
#